data_AF-A0A1G3LK82-F1
#
_entry.id   AF-A0A1G3LK82-F1
#
_cell.length_a   1.000
_cell.length_b   1.000
_cell.length_c   1.000
_cell.angle_alpha   90.00
_cell.angle_beta   90.00
_cell.angle_gamma   90.00
#
_symmetry.space_group_name_H-M   'P 1'
#
loop_
_entity.id
_entity.type
_entity.pdbx_description
1 polymer ?
#
loop_
_entity_poly.entity_id
_entity_poly.type
_entity_poly.pdbx_seq_one_letter_code
_entity_poly.pdbx_strand_id
1 'polypeptide(L)'
;MKKFFYNFLVALLVIFSIVMCKTTDKNEDTTTTIEITTTTTVVVTTTTVKSNGVIDSKIDQRMVFVIDKDKITEDQLKSFMKNLFTAIEEKIAMGDFDGWYSSISKGYKFYINDPVILKKMSEDSDFLSNRNVKLKTPKDYFEYVVIQARQGKSLKFFDYKYIDKFNVKVICILDDSLKFVYNFIYEDGSWKLDR
;
A
#
# COMPACT_ATOMS: atom_id res chain seq x y z
N MET A 1 22.04 12.29 -19.60
CA MET A 1 20.60 12.26 -19.26
C MET A 1 20.38 11.61 -17.88
N LYS A 2 20.66 12.32 -16.76
CA LYS A 2 20.49 11.77 -15.39
C LYS A 2 19.85 12.70 -14.36
N LYS A 3 19.51 13.95 -14.70
CA LYS A 3 19.00 14.97 -13.75
C LYS A 3 17.49 15.22 -13.78
N PHE A 4 16.77 14.76 -14.80
CA PHE A 4 15.38 15.20 -15.05
C PHE A 4 14.29 14.59 -14.14
N PHE A 5 14.56 13.47 -13.45
CA PHE A 5 13.56 12.84 -12.58
C PHE A 5 13.60 13.31 -11.11
N TYR A 6 14.54 14.18 -10.73
CA TYR A 6 14.78 14.53 -9.32
C TYR A 6 13.75 15.51 -8.75
N ASN A 7 13.20 16.40 -9.57
CA ASN A 7 12.34 17.50 -9.10
C ASN A 7 10.86 17.12 -8.90
N PHE A 8 10.40 15.98 -9.42
CA PHE A 8 8.99 15.58 -9.36
C PHE A 8 8.54 15.12 -7.97
N LEU A 9 9.48 14.72 -7.08
CA LEU A 9 9.16 14.06 -5.82
C LEU A 9 9.11 15.00 -4.59
N VAL A 10 9.58 16.24 -4.71
CA VAL A 10 9.86 17.11 -3.55
C VAL A 10 8.68 18.04 -3.18
N ALA A 11 7.72 18.24 -4.09
CA ALA A 11 6.72 19.31 -3.99
C ALA A 11 5.49 19.03 -3.07
N LEU A 12 5.50 17.98 -2.24
CA LEU A 12 4.30 17.56 -1.47
C LEU A 12 4.48 17.42 0.06
N LEU A 13 5.57 17.92 0.64
CA LEU A 13 5.81 17.79 2.09
C LEU A 13 6.19 19.13 2.75
N VAL A 14 5.20 19.97 2.98
CA VAL A 14 5.28 21.08 3.94
C VAL A 14 3.95 21.21 4.70
N ILE A 15 4.03 21.53 6.00
CA ILE A 15 2.94 21.90 6.91
C ILE A 15 1.98 20.77 7.36
N PHE A 16 2.31 20.11 8.47
CA PHE A 16 1.63 20.43 9.74
C PHE A 16 2.46 20.00 10.95
N SER A 17 2.50 20.85 11.98
CA SER A 17 3.31 20.66 13.18
C SER A 17 2.42 20.48 14.42
N ILE A 18 3.00 19.87 15.46
CA ILE A 18 2.64 19.96 16.89
C ILE A 18 1.17 19.81 17.32
N VAL A 19 0.86 18.67 17.96
CA VAL A 19 0.29 18.66 19.33
C VAL A 19 0.93 17.51 20.13
N MET A 20 1.61 17.84 21.23
CA MET A 20 1.87 16.88 22.31
C MET A 20 0.67 16.88 23.28
N CYS A 21 0.30 15.72 23.81
CA CYS A 21 -0.13 15.65 25.20
C CYS A 21 0.31 14.33 25.84
N LYS A 22 0.58 14.37 27.15
CA LYS A 22 1.26 13.36 27.96
C LYS A 22 0.55 13.29 29.31
N THR A 23 0.42 12.09 29.93
CA THR A 23 0.12 11.77 31.36
C THR A 23 -0.53 10.37 31.42
N THR A 24 -0.48 9.56 32.49
CA THR A 24 0.65 8.99 33.27
C THR A 24 0.08 8.08 34.39
N ASP A 25 0.60 6.84 34.46
CA ASP A 25 0.74 5.90 35.61
C ASP A 25 -0.41 5.18 36.35
N LYS A 26 -0.09 3.91 36.71
CA LYS A 26 -0.59 3.01 37.79
C LYS A 26 -2.06 2.52 37.70
N ASN A 27 -2.46 1.29 38.09
CA ASN A 27 -1.81 0.06 38.63
C ASN A 27 -2.82 -1.13 38.48
N GLU A 28 -2.64 -2.40 38.88
CA GLU A 28 -1.65 -3.08 39.76
C GLU A 28 -1.26 -4.50 39.22
N ASP A 29 -1.62 -5.60 39.91
CA ASP A 29 -1.12 -7.00 39.80
C ASP A 29 -2.25 -8.04 40.03
N THR A 30 -2.14 -9.27 39.48
CA THR A 30 -2.36 -10.57 40.17
C THR A 30 -2.11 -11.76 39.22
N THR A 31 -1.37 -12.75 39.70
CA THR A 31 -0.94 -13.99 39.00
C THR A 31 -1.95 -15.14 39.11
N THR A 32 -2.05 -16.03 38.10
CA THR A 32 -2.38 -17.47 38.31
C THR A 32 -1.79 -18.36 37.20
N THR A 33 -1.10 -19.42 37.60
CA THR A 33 -0.43 -20.43 36.77
C THR A 33 -1.36 -21.60 36.41
N ILE A 34 -1.31 -22.11 35.16
CA ILE A 34 -1.60 -23.52 34.83
C ILE A 34 -0.59 -24.00 33.77
N GLU A 35 -0.20 -25.28 33.86
CA GLU A 35 0.94 -25.91 33.19
C GLU A 35 0.60 -26.73 31.91
N ILE A 36 1.47 -26.57 30.90
CA ILE A 36 2.00 -27.50 29.85
C ILE A 36 1.05 -28.39 28.98
N THR A 37 1.39 -28.37 27.69
CA THR A 37 1.29 -29.46 26.66
C THR A 37 0.01 -29.58 25.82
N THR A 38 0.08 -29.11 24.57
CA THR A 38 -0.38 -29.90 23.40
C THR A 38 0.40 -29.50 22.15
N THR A 39 0.71 -30.48 21.31
CA THR A 39 1.35 -30.34 19.99
C THR A 39 0.51 -29.49 19.02
N THR A 40 1.02 -28.32 18.61
CA THR A 40 0.34 -27.47 17.62
C THR A 40 0.88 -27.70 16.22
N THR A 41 0.17 -28.54 15.45
CA THR A 41 0.22 -28.52 13.98
C THR A 41 -0.13 -27.11 13.50
N VAL A 42 0.66 -26.54 12.58
CA VAL A 42 0.42 -25.21 12.01
C VAL A 42 -0.82 -25.22 11.14
N VAL A 43 -1.98 -24.97 11.75
CA VAL A 43 -3.22 -24.68 11.04
C VAL A 43 -3.20 -23.20 10.65
N VAL A 44 -3.13 -22.95 9.35
CA VAL A 44 -3.38 -21.61 8.79
C VAL A 44 -4.85 -21.30 9.04
N THR A 45 -5.13 -20.53 10.09
CA THR A 45 -6.48 -20.02 10.35
C THR A 45 -6.81 -18.97 9.32
N THR A 46 -7.32 -19.41 8.16
CA THR A 46 -8.14 -18.57 7.29
C THR A 46 -9.39 -18.21 8.08
N THR A 47 -9.33 -17.12 8.85
CA THR A 47 -10.46 -16.63 9.62
C THR A 47 -11.57 -16.24 8.65
N THR A 48 -12.54 -17.13 8.48
CA THR A 48 -13.77 -16.84 7.74
C THR A 48 -14.51 -15.74 8.48
N VAL A 49 -14.24 -14.50 8.12
CA VAL A 49 -14.98 -13.35 8.61
C VAL A 49 -16.42 -13.53 8.12
N LYS A 50 -17.33 -13.86 9.04
CA LYS A 50 -18.78 -13.69 8.82
C LYS A 50 -19.10 -12.19 8.77
N SER A 51 -18.71 -11.56 7.67
CA SER A 51 -19.22 -10.27 7.26
C SER A 51 -20.43 -10.54 6.37
N ASN A 52 -21.57 -9.93 6.68
CA ASN A 52 -22.69 -9.82 5.73
C ASN A 52 -22.36 -8.73 4.68
N GLY A 53 -21.26 -8.93 3.97
CA GLY A 53 -20.77 -8.07 2.90
C GLY A 53 -20.22 -8.95 1.80
N VAL A 54 -20.76 -8.78 0.59
CA VAL A 54 -20.31 -9.52 -0.60
C VAL A 54 -18.84 -9.22 -0.83
N ILE A 55 -17.96 -10.18 -0.55
CA ILE A 55 -16.58 -10.13 -1.03
C ILE A 55 -16.67 -10.28 -2.54
N ASP A 56 -16.47 -9.17 -3.25
CA ASP A 56 -16.37 -9.17 -4.71
C ASP A 56 -15.31 -10.20 -5.12
N SER A 57 -15.73 -11.17 -5.96
CA SER A 57 -14.90 -12.31 -6.36
C SER A 57 -13.66 -11.93 -7.17
N LYS A 58 -13.46 -10.62 -7.44
CA LYS A 58 -12.27 -10.04 -8.07
C LYS A 58 -11.15 -9.65 -7.08
N ILE A 59 -11.36 -9.66 -5.76
CA ILE A 59 -10.33 -9.25 -4.81
C ILE A 59 -9.27 -10.35 -4.63
N ASP A 60 -8.00 -10.00 -4.90
CA ASP A 60 -6.84 -10.87 -4.68
C ASP A 60 -6.68 -11.20 -3.18
N GLN A 61 -6.70 -12.49 -2.85
CA GLN A 61 -6.69 -12.98 -1.47
C GLN A 61 -5.42 -12.59 -0.70
N ARG A 62 -4.31 -12.27 -1.39
CA ARG A 62 -3.08 -11.74 -0.76
C ARG A 62 -3.27 -10.35 -0.14
N MET A 63 -4.40 -9.69 -0.43
CA MET A 63 -4.79 -8.39 0.11
C MET A 63 -5.79 -8.51 1.27
N VAL A 64 -6.29 -9.71 1.58
CA VAL A 64 -7.38 -9.94 2.54
C VAL A 64 -6.81 -10.56 3.83
N PHE A 65 -6.41 -9.72 4.77
CA PHE A 65 -5.98 -10.14 6.10
C PHE A 65 -6.17 -9.01 7.12
N VAL A 66 -6.43 -9.36 8.38
CA VAL A 66 -6.55 -8.42 9.50
C VAL A 66 -5.27 -8.44 10.32
N ILE A 67 -4.78 -7.27 10.73
CA ILE A 67 -3.65 -7.16 11.66
C ILE A 67 -4.18 -7.16 13.10
N ASP A 68 -3.89 -8.24 13.82
CA ASP A 68 -4.09 -8.36 15.26
C ASP A 68 -2.70 -8.43 15.91
N LYS A 69 -2.26 -7.31 16.49
CA LYS A 69 -0.87 -7.13 16.96
C LYS A 69 -0.49 -8.12 18.06
N ASP A 70 -1.46 -8.60 18.84
CA ASP A 70 -1.22 -9.52 19.95
C ASP A 70 -1.14 -10.99 19.47
N LYS A 71 -1.44 -11.26 18.19
CA LYS A 71 -1.47 -12.60 17.59
C LYS A 71 -0.53 -12.80 16.40
N ILE A 72 0.02 -11.72 15.83
CA ILE A 72 0.87 -11.77 14.63
C ILE A 72 2.34 -11.47 14.98
N THR A 73 3.27 -12.29 14.49
CA THR A 73 4.70 -11.99 14.62
C THR A 73 5.17 -10.98 13.58
N GLU A 74 6.30 -10.32 13.83
CA GLU A 74 6.86 -9.35 12.88
C GLU A 74 7.19 -9.98 11.52
N ASP A 75 7.65 -11.24 11.49
CA ASP A 75 7.94 -12.01 10.27
C ASP A 75 6.67 -12.39 9.49
N GLN A 76 5.59 -12.77 10.20
CA GLN A 76 4.29 -13.04 9.56
C GLN A 76 3.76 -11.76 8.90
N LEU A 77 3.81 -10.63 9.61
CA LEU A 77 3.37 -9.35 9.08
C LEU A 77 4.26 -8.89 7.91
N LYS A 78 5.58 -9.10 7.97
CA LYS A 78 6.52 -8.85 6.87
C LYS A 78 6.17 -9.68 5.63
N SER A 79 5.83 -10.95 5.82
CA SER A 79 5.41 -11.86 4.75
C SER A 79 4.10 -11.40 4.10
N PHE A 80 3.08 -11.03 4.89
CA PHE A 80 1.83 -10.49 4.36
C PHE A 80 2.04 -9.18 3.58
N MET A 81 2.83 -8.24 4.11
CA MET A 81 3.14 -6.98 3.41
C MET A 81 3.93 -7.19 2.11
N LYS A 82 4.86 -8.15 2.09
CA LYS A 82 5.57 -8.55 0.87
C LYS A 82 4.62 -9.15 -0.17
N ASN A 83 3.73 -10.06 0.23
CA ASN A 83 2.77 -10.70 -0.67
C ASN A 83 1.75 -9.71 -1.24
N LEU A 84 1.26 -8.78 -0.41
CA LEU A 84 0.42 -7.65 -0.81
C LEU A 84 1.11 -6.75 -1.84
N PHE A 85 2.36 -6.36 -1.58
CA PHE A 85 3.16 -5.56 -2.53
C PHE A 85 3.35 -6.31 -3.86
N THR A 86 3.81 -7.56 -3.81
CA THR A 86 4.01 -8.40 -5.00
C THR A 86 2.74 -8.57 -5.81
N ALA A 87 1.58 -8.75 -5.14
CA ALA A 87 0.28 -8.85 -5.81
C ALA A 87 -0.09 -7.60 -6.63
N ILE A 88 0.34 -6.40 -6.21
CA ILE A 88 0.11 -5.15 -6.94
C ILE A 88 1.11 -5.00 -8.10
N GLU A 89 2.40 -5.26 -7.85
CA GLU A 89 3.42 -5.15 -8.90
C GLU A 89 3.21 -6.17 -10.03
N GLU A 90 2.70 -7.37 -9.74
CA GLU A 90 2.25 -8.34 -10.76
C GLU A 90 1.17 -7.74 -11.68
N LYS A 91 0.14 -7.10 -11.11
CA LYS A 91 -0.95 -6.46 -11.88
C LYS A 91 -0.41 -5.34 -12.78
N ILE A 92 0.51 -4.53 -12.26
CA ILE A 92 1.20 -3.48 -13.04
C ILE A 92 2.02 -4.12 -14.18
N ALA A 93 2.78 -5.18 -13.90
CA ALA A 93 3.63 -5.86 -14.88
C ALA A 93 2.84 -6.56 -15.99
N MET A 94 1.64 -7.08 -15.67
CA MET A 94 0.72 -7.68 -16.65
C MET A 94 -0.09 -6.65 -17.45
N GLY A 95 -0.06 -5.37 -17.07
CA GLY A 95 -0.97 -4.35 -17.64
C GLY A 95 -2.44 -4.56 -17.23
N ASP A 96 -2.69 -5.25 -16.12
CA ASP A 96 -4.02 -5.50 -15.57
C ASP A 96 -4.56 -4.25 -14.87
N PHE A 97 -5.20 -3.38 -15.66
CA PHE A 97 -5.83 -2.15 -15.16
C PHE A 97 -6.92 -2.45 -14.13
N ASP A 98 -7.83 -3.39 -14.38
CA ASP A 98 -8.96 -3.67 -13.50
C ASP A 98 -8.48 -4.21 -12.15
N GLY A 99 -7.51 -5.14 -12.17
CA GLY A 99 -6.86 -5.64 -10.97
C GLY A 99 -6.14 -4.53 -10.22
N TRP A 100 -5.28 -3.75 -10.88
CA TRP A 100 -4.55 -2.65 -10.24
C TRP A 100 -5.51 -1.60 -9.66
N TYR A 101 -6.56 -1.24 -10.40
CA TYR A 101 -7.57 -0.28 -9.96
C TYR A 101 -8.38 -0.83 -8.77
N SER A 102 -8.70 -2.13 -8.74
CA SER A 102 -9.30 -2.76 -7.55
C SER A 102 -8.37 -2.75 -6.33
N SER A 103 -7.05 -2.66 -6.54
CA SER A 103 -6.00 -2.70 -5.52
C SER A 103 -5.66 -1.33 -4.89
N ILE A 104 -6.16 -0.21 -5.43
CA ILE A 104 -5.96 1.14 -4.87
C ILE A 104 -7.15 1.64 -4.04
N SER A 105 -6.89 2.57 -3.13
CA SER A 105 -7.87 3.11 -2.17
C SER A 105 -8.98 3.93 -2.85
N LYS A 106 -10.12 4.12 -2.17
CA LYS A 106 -11.17 5.07 -2.58
C LYS A 106 -10.64 6.49 -2.75
N GLY A 107 -9.76 6.94 -1.85
CA GLY A 107 -9.13 8.26 -1.92
C GLY A 107 -8.27 8.41 -3.18
N TYR A 108 -7.46 7.39 -3.50
CA TYR A 108 -6.63 7.37 -4.69
C TYR A 108 -7.50 7.29 -5.96
N LYS A 109 -8.54 6.44 -5.99
CA LYS A 109 -9.53 6.38 -7.09
C LYS A 109 -10.18 7.73 -7.35
N PHE A 110 -10.66 8.41 -6.30
CA PHE A 110 -11.25 9.74 -6.39
C PHE A 110 -10.26 10.73 -7.02
N TYR A 111 -9.01 10.73 -6.55
CA TYR A 111 -7.95 11.59 -7.05
C TYR A 111 -7.63 11.40 -8.54
N ILE A 112 -7.55 10.15 -9.04
CA ILE A 112 -7.26 9.87 -10.46
C ILE A 112 -8.51 9.81 -11.36
N ASN A 113 -9.71 9.91 -10.80
CA ASN A 113 -10.95 10.10 -11.57
C ASN A 113 -11.22 11.57 -11.90
N ASP A 114 -10.61 12.52 -11.17
CA ASP A 114 -10.83 13.95 -11.39
C ASP A 114 -10.12 14.41 -12.71
N PRO A 115 -10.88 14.86 -13.73
CA PRO A 115 -10.31 15.30 -14.99
C PRO A 115 -9.45 16.56 -14.87
N VAL A 116 -9.67 17.41 -13.86
CA VAL A 116 -8.83 18.58 -13.58
C VAL A 116 -7.45 18.14 -13.06
N ILE A 117 -7.43 17.12 -12.19
CA ILE A 117 -6.18 16.52 -11.71
C ILE A 117 -5.42 15.82 -12.84
N LEU A 118 -6.08 15.01 -13.66
CA LEU A 118 -5.45 14.32 -14.80
C LEU A 118 -4.92 15.32 -15.86
N LYS A 119 -5.68 16.39 -16.14
CA LYS A 119 -5.22 17.48 -17.01
C LYS A 119 -3.96 18.13 -16.42
N LYS A 120 -3.98 18.51 -15.14
CA LYS A 120 -2.84 19.11 -14.47
C LYS A 120 -1.60 18.21 -14.49
N MET A 121 -1.75 16.90 -14.21
CA MET A 121 -0.64 15.94 -14.32
C MET A 121 -0.03 15.88 -15.73
N SER A 122 -0.86 16.01 -16.77
CA SER A 122 -0.41 15.99 -18.17
C SER A 122 0.39 17.25 -18.53
N GLU A 123 0.04 18.39 -17.94
CA GLU A 123 0.66 19.69 -18.19
C GLU A 123 1.93 19.90 -17.34
N ASP A 124 1.89 19.54 -16.05
CA ASP A 124 2.99 19.70 -15.08
C ASP A 124 4.14 18.68 -15.28
N SER A 125 3.92 17.60 -16.04
CA SER A 125 4.91 16.53 -16.24
C SER A 125 5.67 16.69 -17.55
N ASP A 126 6.95 17.10 -17.48
CA ASP A 126 7.90 17.11 -18.60
C ASP A 126 7.91 15.79 -19.40
N PHE A 127 7.64 14.65 -18.76
CA PHE A 127 7.62 13.36 -19.45
C PHE A 127 6.40 13.23 -20.37
N LEU A 128 5.23 13.69 -19.92
CA LEU A 128 3.96 13.59 -20.65
C LEU A 128 3.82 14.73 -21.66
N SER A 129 4.09 15.97 -21.25
CA SER A 129 3.93 17.18 -22.06
C SER A 129 4.82 17.16 -23.32
N ASN A 130 6.11 16.83 -23.18
CA ASN A 130 7.04 16.70 -24.32
C ASN A 130 6.71 15.52 -25.26
N ARG A 131 5.84 14.59 -24.85
CA ARG A 131 5.30 13.50 -25.69
C ARG A 131 3.88 13.77 -26.19
N ASN A 132 3.30 14.93 -25.89
CA ASN A 132 1.91 15.29 -26.15
C ASN A 132 0.90 14.24 -25.59
N VAL A 133 1.28 13.55 -24.50
CA VAL A 133 0.40 12.59 -23.82
C VAL A 133 -0.55 13.36 -22.91
N LYS A 134 -1.84 13.06 -23.03
CA LYS A 134 -2.92 13.71 -22.26
C LYS A 134 -3.72 12.64 -21.53
N LEU A 135 -3.61 12.64 -20.20
CA LEU A 135 -4.39 11.77 -19.34
C LEU A 135 -5.84 12.27 -19.31
N LYS A 136 -6.79 11.43 -19.72
CA LYS A 136 -8.24 11.73 -19.71
C LYS A 136 -9.00 10.80 -18.77
N THR A 137 -8.42 9.65 -18.44
CA THR A 137 -8.99 8.57 -17.64
C THR A 137 -7.96 8.00 -16.66
N PRO A 138 -8.40 7.28 -15.61
CA PRO A 138 -7.51 6.48 -14.77
C PRO A 138 -6.69 5.43 -15.54
N LYS A 139 -7.21 4.95 -16.68
CA LYS A 139 -6.53 3.97 -17.53
C LYS A 139 -5.34 4.59 -18.27
N ASP A 140 -5.49 5.83 -18.74
CA ASP A 140 -4.35 6.60 -19.27
C ASP A 140 -3.29 6.83 -18.18
N TYR A 141 -3.71 7.16 -16.95
CA TYR A 141 -2.78 7.31 -15.83
C TYR A 141 -2.02 6.01 -15.54
N PHE A 142 -2.71 4.87 -15.53
CA PHE A 142 -2.08 3.56 -15.37
C PHE A 142 -1.05 3.27 -16.48
N GLU A 143 -1.43 3.44 -17.75
CA GLU A 143 -0.59 3.11 -18.91
C GLU A 143 0.62 4.04 -19.08
N TYR A 144 0.41 5.36 -18.90
CA TYR A 144 1.43 6.38 -19.18
C TYR A 144 2.19 6.88 -17.95
N VAL A 145 1.74 6.57 -16.73
CA VAL A 145 2.45 6.93 -15.48
C VAL A 145 2.89 5.67 -14.72
N VAL A 146 1.95 4.78 -14.37
CA VAL A 146 2.26 3.64 -13.47
C VAL A 146 3.15 2.60 -14.16
N ILE A 147 2.76 2.12 -15.35
CA ILE A 147 3.57 1.18 -16.13
C ILE A 147 4.91 1.82 -16.54
N GLN A 148 4.88 3.07 -17.04
CA GLN A 148 6.10 3.78 -17.46
C GLN A 148 7.10 3.98 -16.31
N ALA A 149 6.63 4.17 -15.07
CA ALA A 149 7.50 4.27 -13.90
C ALA A 149 8.27 2.96 -13.60
N ARG A 150 7.78 1.80 -14.08
CA ARG A 150 8.41 0.47 -13.93
C ARG A 150 9.21 0.02 -15.16
N GLN A 151 9.00 0.60 -16.34
CA GLN A 151 9.71 0.17 -17.55
C GLN A 151 11.23 0.25 -17.40
N GLY A 152 11.91 -0.89 -17.58
CA GLY A 152 13.36 -1.01 -17.48
C GLY A 152 13.93 -0.86 -16.07
N LYS A 153 13.10 -0.92 -15.02
CA LYS A 153 13.51 -0.75 -13.61
C LYS A 153 13.04 -1.91 -12.74
N SER A 154 13.74 -2.15 -11.63
CA SER A 154 13.35 -3.15 -10.65
C SER A 154 12.96 -2.48 -9.34
N LEU A 155 11.66 -2.44 -9.04
CA LEU A 155 11.15 -2.06 -7.72
C LEU A 155 10.99 -3.32 -6.86
N LYS A 156 11.70 -3.37 -5.74
CA LYS A 156 11.73 -4.53 -4.83
C LYS A 156 11.17 -4.14 -3.46
N PHE A 157 10.38 -5.02 -2.85
CA PHE A 157 10.05 -4.92 -1.43
C PHE A 157 11.33 -5.00 -0.61
N PHE A 158 11.50 -4.07 0.34
CA PHE A 158 12.62 -4.08 1.28
C PHE A 158 12.12 -4.36 2.71
N ASP A 159 11.14 -3.57 3.17
CA ASP A 159 10.61 -3.71 4.52
C ASP A 159 9.22 -3.08 4.67
N TYR A 160 8.68 -3.05 5.88
CA TYR A 160 7.45 -2.33 6.21
C TYR A 160 7.62 -1.49 7.49
N LYS A 161 6.66 -0.61 7.74
CA LYS A 161 6.49 0.10 9.01
C LYS A 161 5.02 0.04 9.40
N TYR A 162 4.71 -0.70 10.46
CA TYR A 162 3.40 -0.68 11.11
C TYR A 162 3.10 0.73 11.65
N ILE A 163 1.89 1.23 11.41
CA ILE A 163 1.38 2.47 12.01
C ILE A 163 0.26 2.09 12.99
N ASP A 164 -0.79 1.44 12.49
CA ASP A 164 -1.89 0.89 13.26
C ASP A 164 -2.57 -0.28 12.51
N LYS A 165 -3.63 -0.86 13.07
CA LYS A 165 -4.35 -2.02 12.49
C LYS A 165 -5.01 -1.76 11.13
N PHE A 166 -5.17 -0.51 10.73
CA PHE A 166 -5.72 -0.07 9.46
C PHE A 166 -4.71 0.63 8.56
N ASN A 167 -3.52 0.97 9.06
CA ASN A 167 -2.50 1.74 8.33
C ASN A 167 -1.12 1.08 8.44
N VAL A 168 -0.50 0.78 7.30
CA VAL A 168 0.89 0.28 7.21
C VAL A 168 1.61 1.02 6.10
N LYS A 169 2.92 1.21 6.23
CA LYS A 169 3.76 1.70 5.12
C LYS A 169 4.64 0.58 4.60
N VAL A 170 4.74 0.44 3.29
CA VAL A 170 5.68 -0.49 2.64
C VAL A 170 6.87 0.30 2.12
N ILE A 171 8.06 -0.19 2.42
CA ILE A 171 9.34 0.39 2.04
C ILE A 171 9.90 -0.42 0.87
N CYS A 172 10.20 0.26 -0.23
CA CYS A 172 10.71 -0.35 -1.46
C CYS A 172 12.06 0.24 -1.85
N ILE A 173 12.83 -0.52 -2.64
CA ILE A 173 14.04 -0.04 -3.29
C ILE A 173 13.87 -0.18 -4.80
N LEU A 174 14.11 0.90 -5.54
CA LEU A 174 14.17 0.95 -6.99
C LEU A 174 15.64 0.97 -7.43
N ASP A 175 15.99 0.10 -8.38
CA ASP A 175 17.32 0.02 -9.00
C ASP A 175 18.45 0.04 -7.95
N ASP A 176 18.25 -0.75 -6.90
CA ASP A 176 19.15 -1.02 -5.77
C ASP A 176 19.70 0.20 -5.02
N SER A 177 19.09 1.39 -5.21
CA SER A 177 19.62 2.66 -4.69
C SER A 177 18.58 3.68 -4.23
N LEU A 178 17.39 3.73 -4.86
CA LEU A 178 16.36 4.73 -4.52
C LEU A 178 15.28 4.14 -3.63
N LYS A 179 15.15 4.69 -2.40
CA LYS A 179 14.17 4.24 -1.41
C LYS A 179 12.82 4.94 -1.60
N PHE A 180 11.76 4.16 -1.73
CA PHE A 180 10.38 4.63 -1.79
C PHE A 180 9.58 4.16 -0.58
N VAL A 181 8.54 4.89 -0.22
CA VAL A 181 7.60 4.53 0.84
C VAL A 181 6.18 4.69 0.31
N TYR A 182 5.41 3.62 0.32
CA TYR A 182 4.01 3.60 -0.08
C TYR A 182 3.12 3.46 1.16
N ASN A 183 2.00 4.17 1.18
CA ASN A 183 0.98 4.04 2.22
C ASN A 183 0.02 2.92 1.83
N PHE A 184 -0.41 2.13 2.81
CA PHE A 184 -1.43 1.10 2.64
C PHE A 184 -2.49 1.26 3.72
N ILE A 185 -3.76 1.27 3.29
CA ILE A 185 -4.93 1.43 4.14
C ILE A 185 -5.81 0.18 4.04
N TYR A 186 -6.40 -0.26 5.16
CA TYR A 186 -7.40 -1.33 5.17
C TYR A 186 -8.81 -0.75 5.06
N GLU A 187 -9.48 -1.00 3.95
CA GLU A 187 -10.87 -0.58 3.70
C GLU A 187 -11.64 -1.67 2.95
N ASP A 188 -12.96 -1.73 3.14
CA ASP A 188 -13.87 -2.71 2.52
C ASP A 188 -13.39 -4.17 2.61
N GLY A 189 -12.74 -4.54 3.73
CA GLY A 189 -12.26 -5.90 3.96
C GLY A 189 -10.94 -6.27 3.26
N SER A 190 -10.21 -5.31 2.69
CA SER A 190 -8.90 -5.56 2.06
C SER A 190 -7.92 -4.40 2.20
N TRP A 191 -6.63 -4.71 2.15
CA TRP A 191 -5.58 -3.69 2.06
C TRP A 191 -5.55 -3.08 0.67
N LYS A 192 -5.41 -1.75 0.60
CA LYS A 192 -5.33 -0.96 -0.62
C LYS A 192 -4.08 -0.10 -0.61
N LEU A 193 -3.46 0.06 -1.77
CA LEU A 193 -2.42 1.07 -1.98
C LEU A 193 -3.07 2.47 -1.93
N ASP A 194 -2.52 3.33 -1.09
CA ASP A 194 -2.92 4.73 -0.96
C ASP A 194 -1.81 5.69 -1.41
N ARG A 195 -2.17 6.96 -1.60
CA ARG A 195 -1.31 8.02 -2.12
C ARG A 195 -0.20 8.46 -1.14
#